data_AF-A0A2S7KRR4-F1
#
_entry.id   AF-A0A2S7KRR4-F1
#
_cell.length_a   1.000
_cell.length_b   1.000
_cell.length_c   1.000
_cell.angle_alpha   90.00
_cell.angle_beta   90.00
_cell.angle_gamma   90.00
#
_symmetry.space_group_name_H-M   'P 1'
#
loop_
_entity.id
_entity.type
_entity.pdbx_description
1 polymer ?
#
loop_
_entity_poly.entity_id
_entity_poly.type
_entity_poly.pdbx_seq_one_letter_code
_entity_poly.pdbx_strand_id
1 'polypeptide(L)'
;MFLNPFSFKGRIRRLEYGLSYLIYLVIFYGSGAVLVENDDFGIVYLIIVVPLLWFLFAQGAKRCHDLGESGFFQLIPFYVLWMVFADGKSRPNKWGHNPKHIEGGVHSDFLQLRVRLPEKTPLTLLIEGLPFVLLNVFLGLLMDHLMGYEIMAGVYGIGYAVITFLSYYLLLVFCFKGREIQSIRPFLFRHRLIYAVAVYILIRIYRVIFHEEIFGYGSWIVDVALVIGIWMSTYISILIYPLTNKKNQLNE
;
A
#
# COMPACT_ATOMS: atom_id res chain seq x y z
N MET A 1 -14.22 -16.67 -18.65
CA MET A 1 -14.33 -15.51 -17.73
C MET A 1 -14.68 -16.06 -16.36
N PHE A 2 -14.11 -15.55 -15.26
CA PHE A 2 -14.22 -16.08 -13.89
C PHE A 2 -13.65 -17.49 -13.68
N LEU A 3 -12.53 -17.82 -14.33
CA LEU A 3 -11.79 -19.03 -14.00
C LEU A 3 -11.09 -18.86 -12.65
N ASN A 4 -11.42 -19.73 -11.69
CA ASN A 4 -10.88 -19.73 -10.32
C ASN A 4 -11.00 -18.36 -9.61
N PRO A 5 -12.23 -17.86 -9.37
CA PRO A 5 -12.46 -16.48 -8.94
C PRO A 5 -11.90 -16.14 -7.54
N PHE A 6 -11.72 -17.13 -6.68
CA PHE A 6 -11.14 -16.96 -5.35
C PHE A 6 -9.62 -17.19 -5.29
N SER A 7 -8.97 -17.41 -6.44
CA SER A 7 -7.52 -17.58 -6.53
C SER A 7 -6.82 -16.27 -6.83
N PHE A 8 -5.64 -16.03 -6.25
CA PHE A 8 -4.79 -14.88 -6.58
C PHE A 8 -3.95 -15.08 -7.86
N LYS A 9 -3.94 -16.29 -8.41
CA LYS A 9 -3.10 -16.63 -9.56
C LYS A 9 -3.77 -16.28 -10.89
N GLY A 10 -2.96 -15.84 -11.84
CA GLY A 10 -3.39 -15.52 -13.20
C GLY A 10 -3.63 -14.03 -13.42
N ARG A 11 -4.29 -13.73 -14.55
CA ARG A 11 -4.49 -12.38 -15.09
C ARG A 11 -5.94 -12.20 -15.52
N ILE A 12 -6.53 -11.06 -15.20
CA ILE A 12 -7.87 -10.69 -15.66
C ILE A 12 -7.85 -9.32 -16.33
N ARG A 13 -8.74 -9.14 -17.31
CA ARG A 13 -8.89 -7.89 -18.06
C ARG A 13 -9.89 -6.96 -17.37
N ARG A 14 -9.94 -5.70 -17.83
CA ARG A 14 -10.84 -4.66 -17.33
C ARG A 14 -12.32 -5.08 -17.21
N LEU A 15 -12.85 -5.85 -18.16
CA LEU A 15 -14.26 -6.24 -18.16
C LEU A 15 -14.57 -7.22 -17.01
N GLU A 16 -13.71 -8.24 -16.82
CA GLU A 16 -13.86 -9.19 -15.73
C GLU A 16 -13.65 -8.51 -14.37
N TYR A 17 -12.67 -7.59 -14.28
CA TYR A 17 -12.46 -6.79 -13.08
C TYR A 17 -13.65 -5.87 -12.76
N GLY A 18 -14.16 -5.13 -13.75
CA GLY A 18 -15.30 -4.24 -13.60
C GLY A 18 -16.56 -4.99 -13.19
N LEU A 19 -16.82 -6.17 -13.76
CA LEU A 19 -17.93 -7.01 -13.35
C LEU A 19 -17.74 -7.59 -11.94
N SER A 20 -16.51 -7.96 -11.56
CA SER A 20 -16.18 -8.37 -10.18
C SER A 20 -16.50 -7.26 -9.18
N TYR A 21 -16.10 -6.03 -9.51
CA TYR A 21 -16.36 -4.85 -8.68
C TYR A 21 -17.86 -4.56 -8.58
N LEU A 22 -18.60 -4.66 -9.70
CA LEU A 22 -20.04 -4.48 -9.70
C LEU A 22 -20.76 -5.53 -8.82
N ILE A 23 -20.38 -6.80 -8.94
CA ILE A 23 -20.90 -7.89 -8.08
C ILE A 23 -20.64 -7.57 -6.60
N TYR A 24 -19.42 -7.13 -6.28
CA TYR A 24 -19.08 -6.68 -4.93
C TYR A 24 -19.99 -5.56 -4.44
N LEU A 25 -20.17 -4.49 -5.21
CA LEU A 25 -21.00 -3.34 -4.80
C LEU A 25 -22.45 -3.76 -4.56
N VAL A 26 -23.05 -4.52 -5.46
CA VAL A 26 -24.45 -4.95 -5.36
C VAL A 26 -24.66 -5.81 -4.10
N ILE A 27 -23.81 -6.80 -3.87
CA ILE A 27 -23.95 -7.68 -2.71
C ILE A 27 -23.67 -6.94 -1.42
N PHE A 28 -22.60 -6.13 -1.37
CA PHE A 28 -22.19 -5.41 -0.17
C PHE A 28 -23.25 -4.39 0.29
N TYR A 29 -23.73 -3.53 -0.62
CA TYR A 29 -24.77 -2.56 -0.28
C TYR A 29 -26.13 -3.22 -0.04
N GLY A 30 -26.47 -4.26 -0.81
CA GLY A 30 -27.70 -5.01 -0.61
C GLY A 30 -27.76 -5.69 0.76
N SER A 31 -26.70 -6.41 1.15
CA SER A 31 -26.63 -7.04 2.47
C SER A 31 -26.50 -6.02 3.61
N GLY A 32 -25.86 -4.87 3.36
CA GLY A 32 -25.78 -3.77 4.30
C GLY A 32 -27.13 -3.12 4.59
N ALA A 33 -27.98 -2.94 3.58
CA ALA A 33 -29.34 -2.42 3.77
C ALA A 33 -30.18 -3.35 4.66
N VAL A 34 -30.09 -4.68 4.45
CA VAL A 34 -30.79 -5.68 5.27
C VAL A 34 -30.29 -5.69 6.71
N LEU A 35 -28.98 -5.52 6.92
CA LEU A 35 -28.37 -5.43 8.25
C LEU A 35 -28.91 -4.24 9.06
N VAL A 36 -29.11 -3.08 8.41
CA VAL A 36 -29.65 -1.88 9.08
C VAL A 36 -31.09 -2.07 9.54
N GLU A 37 -31.87 -2.89 8.85
CA GLU A 37 -33.27 -3.18 9.20
C GLU A 37 -33.42 -4.35 10.20
N ASN A 38 -32.38 -5.17 10.38
CA ASN A 38 -32.46 -6.40 11.18
C ASN A 38 -31.17 -6.63 11.99
N ASP A 39 -31.20 -6.27 13.28
CA ASP A 39 -30.04 -6.39 14.17
C ASP A 39 -29.51 -7.83 14.33
N ASP A 40 -30.40 -8.83 14.25
CA ASP A 40 -30.01 -10.26 14.32
C ASP A 40 -29.28 -10.77 13.06
N PHE A 41 -29.24 -9.97 11.98
CA PHE A 41 -28.60 -10.35 10.72
C PHE A 41 -27.07 -10.28 10.76
N GLY A 42 -26.46 -9.78 11.85
CA GLY A 42 -25.02 -9.54 11.95
C GLY A 42 -24.13 -10.73 11.60
N ILE A 43 -24.45 -11.93 12.10
CA ILE A 43 -23.65 -13.15 11.81
C ILE A 43 -23.78 -13.55 10.33
N VAL A 44 -24.99 -13.49 9.77
CA VAL A 44 -25.25 -13.82 8.37
C VAL A 44 -24.54 -12.81 7.45
N TYR A 45 -24.55 -11.53 7.81
CA TYR A 45 -23.81 -10.48 7.12
C TYR A 45 -22.31 -10.78 7.05
N LEU A 46 -21.68 -11.21 8.16
CA LEU A 46 -20.26 -11.58 8.16
C LEU A 46 -19.96 -12.78 7.25
N ILE A 47 -20.83 -13.81 7.25
CA ILE A 47 -20.70 -14.99 6.38
C ILE A 47 -20.77 -14.60 4.90
N ILE A 48 -21.52 -13.55 4.55
CA ILE A 48 -21.60 -13.02 3.18
C ILE A 48 -20.38 -12.16 2.85
N VAL A 49 -20.02 -11.22 3.72
CA VAL A 49 -19.02 -10.19 3.42
C VAL A 49 -17.60 -10.74 3.40
N VAL A 50 -17.25 -11.69 4.28
CA VAL A 50 -15.87 -12.22 4.33
C VAL A 50 -15.45 -12.91 3.03
N PRO A 51 -16.22 -13.87 2.47
CA PRO A 51 -15.90 -14.45 1.16
C PRO A 51 -15.96 -13.43 0.02
N LEU A 52 -16.86 -12.44 0.12
CA LEU A 52 -17.01 -11.39 -0.88
C LEU A 52 -15.78 -10.48 -0.93
N LEU A 53 -15.21 -10.12 0.22
CA LEU A 53 -13.95 -9.38 0.31
C LEU A 53 -12.79 -10.20 -0.25
N TRP A 54 -12.71 -11.50 0.06
CA TRP A 54 -11.69 -12.38 -0.52
C TRP A 54 -11.78 -12.44 -2.04
N PHE A 55 -12.98 -12.56 -2.58
CA PHE A 55 -13.24 -12.49 -4.02
C PHE A 55 -12.72 -11.17 -4.60
N LEU A 56 -13.07 -10.03 -4.00
CA LEU A 56 -12.60 -8.71 -4.45
C LEU A 56 -11.07 -8.62 -4.47
N PHE A 57 -10.40 -9.04 -3.40
CA PHE A 57 -8.94 -9.03 -3.29
C PHE A 57 -8.25 -9.94 -4.31
N ALA A 58 -8.82 -11.13 -4.54
CA ALA A 58 -8.30 -12.08 -5.52
C ALA A 58 -8.39 -11.52 -6.94
N GLN A 59 -9.53 -10.93 -7.30
CA GLN A 59 -9.74 -10.32 -8.61
C GLN A 59 -8.87 -9.07 -8.81
N GLY A 60 -8.78 -8.20 -7.80
CA GLY A 60 -7.89 -7.03 -7.82
C GLY A 60 -6.42 -7.42 -8.01
N ALA A 61 -5.97 -8.50 -7.37
CA ALA A 61 -4.61 -9.00 -7.53
C ALA A 61 -4.34 -9.48 -8.97
N LYS A 62 -5.24 -10.29 -9.54
CA LYS A 62 -5.14 -10.71 -10.95
C LYS A 62 -5.16 -9.53 -11.91
N ARG A 63 -5.84 -8.44 -11.57
CA ARG A 63 -5.88 -7.23 -12.39
C ARG A 63 -4.55 -6.47 -12.33
N CYS A 64 -3.96 -6.33 -11.15
CA CYS A 64 -2.59 -5.81 -11.00
C CYS A 64 -1.58 -6.67 -11.78
N HIS A 65 -1.72 -7.99 -11.72
CA HIS A 65 -0.89 -8.92 -12.48
C HIS A 65 -1.01 -8.72 -13.99
N ASP A 66 -2.19 -8.39 -14.49
CA ASP A 66 -2.41 -8.07 -15.90
C ASP A 66 -1.69 -6.77 -16.32
N LEU A 67 -1.55 -5.81 -15.41
CA LEU A 67 -0.79 -4.57 -15.59
C LEU A 67 0.74 -4.79 -15.44
N GLY A 68 1.16 -5.96 -14.98
CA GLY A 68 2.57 -6.31 -14.74
C GLY A 68 3.06 -6.02 -13.33
N GLU A 69 2.18 -5.56 -12.45
CA GLU A 69 2.49 -5.19 -11.07
C GLU A 69 2.24 -6.36 -10.10
N SER A 70 2.57 -6.17 -8.82
CA SER A 70 2.22 -7.13 -7.78
C SER A 70 0.78 -6.95 -7.32
N GLY A 71 0.14 -8.02 -6.85
CA GLY A 71 -1.23 -7.96 -6.34
C GLY A 71 -1.47 -6.98 -5.18
N PHE A 72 -0.42 -6.50 -4.52
CA PHE A 72 -0.50 -5.49 -3.47
C PHE A 72 -0.81 -4.08 -3.99
N PHE A 73 -0.61 -3.79 -5.28
CA PHE A 73 -0.87 -2.46 -5.84
C PHE A 73 -2.34 -2.06 -5.73
N GLN A 74 -3.25 -3.03 -5.62
CA GLN A 74 -4.67 -2.74 -5.40
C GLN A 74 -4.94 -1.99 -4.08
N LEU A 75 -4.02 -2.04 -3.11
CA LEU A 75 -4.13 -1.33 -1.83
C LEU A 75 -3.70 0.15 -1.94
N ILE A 76 -3.10 0.54 -3.07
CA ILE A 76 -2.74 1.93 -3.34
C ILE A 76 -4.04 2.73 -3.53
N PRO A 77 -4.28 3.79 -2.75
CA PRO A 77 -5.48 4.60 -2.92
C PRO A 77 -5.61 5.13 -4.35
N PHE A 78 -6.82 5.12 -4.88
CA PHE A 78 -7.16 5.47 -6.27
C PHE A 78 -6.56 4.56 -7.36
N TYR A 79 -5.71 3.59 -7.05
CA TYR A 79 -5.22 2.64 -8.05
C TYR A 79 -6.34 1.78 -8.63
N VAL A 80 -7.45 1.63 -7.89
CA VAL A 80 -8.71 1.08 -8.40
C VAL A 80 -9.16 1.75 -9.70
N LEU A 81 -9.04 3.08 -9.81
CA LEU A 81 -9.40 3.84 -11.02
C LEU A 81 -8.47 3.48 -12.17
N TRP A 82 -7.15 3.42 -11.90
CA TRP A 82 -6.18 2.98 -12.89
C TRP A 82 -6.46 1.54 -13.37
N MET A 83 -6.80 0.63 -12.45
CA MET A 83 -7.13 -0.75 -12.79
C MET A 83 -8.37 -0.88 -13.68
N VAL A 84 -9.36 0.01 -13.52
CA VAL A 84 -10.57 0.04 -14.36
C VAL A 84 -10.24 0.47 -15.80
N PHE A 85 -9.41 1.51 -15.98
CA PHE A 85 -9.21 2.13 -17.30
C PHE A 85 -7.98 1.63 -18.07
N ALA A 86 -6.88 1.29 -17.39
CA ALA A 86 -5.61 1.01 -18.05
C ALA A 86 -5.65 -0.26 -18.92
N ASP A 87 -4.89 -0.30 -20.02
CA ASP A 87 -4.71 -1.54 -20.77
C ASP A 87 -3.70 -2.47 -20.11
N GLY A 88 -4.00 -3.78 -20.17
CA GLY A 88 -3.10 -4.83 -19.70
C GLY A 88 -1.88 -5.01 -20.59
N LYS A 89 -0.85 -5.71 -20.08
CA LYS A 89 0.35 -6.04 -20.87
C LYS A 89 0.00 -7.00 -22.02
N SER A 90 0.34 -6.62 -23.25
CA SER A 90 0.05 -7.43 -24.45
C SER A 90 0.86 -8.71 -24.54
N ARG A 91 2.00 -8.80 -23.85
CA ARG A 91 2.84 -10.01 -23.81
C ARG A 91 2.54 -10.85 -22.57
N PRO A 92 2.84 -12.16 -22.58
CA PRO A 92 2.95 -12.95 -21.36
C PRO A 92 3.88 -12.27 -20.36
N ASN A 93 3.62 -12.45 -19.07
CA ASN A 93 4.48 -11.98 -18.00
C ASN A 93 4.64 -13.08 -16.94
N LYS A 94 5.36 -12.80 -15.85
CA LYS A 94 5.58 -13.76 -14.75
C LYS A 94 4.31 -14.30 -14.09
N TRP A 95 3.16 -13.67 -14.31
CA TRP A 95 1.86 -14.06 -13.77
C TRP A 95 1.00 -14.87 -14.75
N GLY A 96 1.49 -15.08 -15.98
CA GLY A 96 0.86 -15.94 -16.98
C GLY A 96 0.70 -15.31 -18.36
N HIS A 97 0.08 -16.09 -19.24
CA HIS A 97 -0.20 -15.73 -20.62
C HIS A 97 -1.15 -14.53 -20.72
N ASN A 98 -1.07 -13.80 -21.84
CA ASN A 98 -1.98 -12.69 -22.10
C ASN A 98 -3.41 -13.24 -22.25
N PRO A 99 -4.40 -12.75 -21.46
CA PRO A 99 -5.79 -13.17 -21.58
C PRO A 99 -6.44 -12.87 -22.94
N LYS A 100 -5.82 -12.06 -23.81
CA LYS A 100 -6.27 -11.79 -25.19
C LYS A 100 -5.79 -12.84 -26.21
N HIS A 101 -4.68 -13.54 -25.96
CA HIS A 101 -4.10 -14.52 -26.87
C HIS A 101 -4.11 -15.90 -26.21
N ILE A 102 -5.27 -16.54 -26.27
CA ILE A 102 -5.37 -17.99 -26.09
C ILE A 102 -5.44 -18.52 -27.52
N GLU A 103 -4.27 -18.73 -28.14
CA GLU A 103 -4.01 -19.65 -29.27
C GLU A 103 -2.76 -19.22 -30.05
N GLY A 104 -1.81 -20.15 -30.16
CA GLY A 104 -0.82 -20.20 -31.24
C GLY A 104 0.47 -19.39 -31.08
N GLY A 105 1.57 -20.08 -30.82
CA GLY A 105 2.91 -19.63 -31.21
C GLY A 105 3.87 -19.40 -30.05
N VAL A 106 4.66 -20.43 -29.73
CA VAL A 106 5.89 -20.32 -28.95
C VAL A 106 6.86 -19.40 -29.70
N HIS A 107 7.35 -18.36 -29.03
CA HIS A 107 8.73 -17.95 -29.23
C HIS A 107 9.33 -17.52 -27.89
N SER A 108 10.26 -18.34 -27.45
CA SER A 108 11.21 -18.08 -26.38
C SER A 108 12.07 -16.88 -26.76
N ASP A 109 12.02 -15.83 -25.94
CA ASP A 109 13.14 -14.93 -25.73
C ASP A 109 13.22 -14.59 -24.24
N PHE A 110 13.82 -15.53 -23.51
CA PHE A 110 14.26 -15.38 -22.12
C PHE A 110 15.52 -14.52 -22.01
N LEU A 111 15.75 -13.58 -22.93
CA LEU A 111 16.97 -12.80 -22.95
C LEU A 111 16.86 -11.59 -22.00
N GLN A 112 17.35 -11.83 -20.78
CA GLN A 112 18.06 -10.88 -19.92
C GLN A 112 17.67 -9.40 -20.05
N LEU A 113 16.61 -8.98 -19.36
CA LEU A 113 16.48 -7.57 -19.02
C LEU A 113 17.12 -7.33 -17.65
N ARG A 114 18.41 -6.98 -17.63
CA ARG A 114 19.01 -6.29 -16.47
C ARG A 114 18.31 -4.94 -16.35
N VAL A 115 17.22 -4.90 -15.58
CA VAL A 115 16.54 -3.64 -15.22
C VAL A 115 17.50 -2.87 -14.31
N ARG A 116 18.29 -1.98 -14.92
CA ARG A 116 19.00 -0.93 -14.18
C ARG A 116 17.91 -0.02 -13.59
N LEU A 117 17.87 0.13 -12.27
CA LEU A 117 16.90 0.97 -11.57
C LEU A 117 16.93 2.37 -12.22
N PRO A 118 15.79 2.91 -12.71
CA PRO A 118 15.76 4.25 -13.26
C PRO A 118 16.18 5.24 -12.17
N GLU A 119 16.96 6.27 -12.53
CA GLU A 119 17.18 7.42 -11.65
C GLU A 119 15.80 8.02 -11.33
N LYS A 120 15.31 7.77 -10.11
CA LYS A 120 13.93 8.09 -9.75
C LYS A 120 13.80 9.60 -9.56
N THR A 121 12.89 10.24 -10.30
CA THR A 121 12.54 11.63 -10.07
C THR A 121 11.83 11.78 -8.71
N PRO A 122 11.83 12.98 -8.08
CA PRO A 122 11.14 13.22 -6.82
C PRO A 122 9.66 12.82 -6.84
N LEU A 123 8.99 12.95 -7.99
CA LEU A 123 7.60 12.55 -8.18
C LEU A 123 7.43 11.03 -8.10
N THR A 124 8.32 10.26 -8.75
CA THR A 124 8.30 8.79 -8.71
C THR A 124 8.56 8.28 -7.29
N LEU A 125 9.46 8.93 -6.56
CA LEU A 125 9.71 8.64 -5.14
C LEU A 125 8.46 8.88 -4.27
N LEU A 126 7.74 9.97 -4.55
CA LEU A 126 6.50 10.30 -3.84
C LEU A 126 5.43 9.24 -4.10
N ILE A 127 5.24 8.83 -5.36
CA ILE A 127 4.26 7.82 -5.75
C ILE A 127 4.57 6.46 -5.13
N GLU A 128 5.84 6.05 -5.11
CA GLU A 128 6.26 4.78 -4.49
C GLU A 128 6.16 4.79 -2.96
N GLY A 129 6.43 5.94 -2.33
CA GLY A 129 6.34 6.12 -0.89
C GLY A 129 4.92 6.34 -0.37
N LEU A 130 4.02 6.87 -1.20
CA LEU A 130 2.67 7.28 -0.83
C LEU A 130 1.84 6.18 -0.15
N PRO A 131 1.82 4.92 -0.59
CA PRO A 131 1.04 3.87 0.07
C PRO A 131 1.48 3.65 1.52
N PHE A 132 2.78 3.75 1.77
CA PHE A 132 3.36 3.56 3.10
C PHE A 132 3.21 4.81 3.98
N VAL A 133 3.24 6.00 3.36
CA VAL A 133 2.84 7.25 4.03
C VAL A 133 1.39 7.15 4.50
N LEU A 134 0.48 6.70 3.64
CA LEU A 134 -0.94 6.57 3.97
C LEU A 134 -1.19 5.46 4.99
N LEU A 135 -0.46 4.33 4.91
CA LEU A 135 -0.48 3.29 5.94
C LEU A 135 -0.04 3.84 7.30
N ASN A 136 1.05 4.61 7.34
CA ASN A 136 1.55 5.23 8.56
C ASN A 136 0.50 6.19 9.16
N VAL A 137 -0.06 7.07 8.33
CA VAL A 137 -1.13 7.99 8.75
C VAL A 137 -2.33 7.20 9.29
N PHE A 138 -2.82 6.20 8.55
CA PHE A 138 -3.94 5.37 8.99
C PHE A 138 -3.70 4.72 10.36
N LEU A 139 -2.52 4.10 10.56
CA LEU A 139 -2.16 3.46 11.82
C LEU A 139 -2.00 4.49 12.95
N GLY A 140 -1.47 5.68 12.67
CA GLY A 140 -1.37 6.78 13.63
C GLY A 140 -2.75 7.27 14.07
N LEU A 141 -3.67 7.46 13.12
CA LEU A 141 -5.05 7.86 13.43
C LEU A 141 -5.81 6.77 14.19
N LEU A 142 -5.62 5.50 13.83
CA LEU A 142 -6.19 4.37 14.55
C LEU A 142 -5.67 4.33 15.99
N MET A 143 -4.36 4.58 16.19
CA MET A 143 -3.79 4.69 17.52
C MET A 143 -4.40 5.85 18.31
N ASP A 144 -4.52 7.03 17.70
CA ASP A 144 -5.15 8.20 18.34
C ASP A 144 -6.59 7.87 18.78
N HIS A 145 -7.35 7.16 17.95
CA HIS A 145 -8.71 6.72 18.27
C HIS A 145 -8.77 5.68 19.41
N LEU A 146 -7.87 4.69 19.41
CA LEU A 146 -7.87 3.61 20.41
C LEU A 146 -7.36 4.05 21.78
N MET A 147 -6.42 4.99 21.82
CA MET A 147 -5.68 5.34 23.04
C MET A 147 -6.37 6.45 23.85
N GLY A 148 -7.15 7.33 23.20
CA GLY A 148 -7.85 8.43 23.87
C GLY A 148 -6.91 9.53 24.43
N TYR A 149 -7.43 10.76 24.56
CA TYR A 149 -6.63 11.96 24.87
C TYR A 149 -5.96 11.99 26.26
N GLU A 150 -6.21 11.01 27.13
CA GLU A 150 -5.69 11.00 28.52
C GLU A 150 -4.30 10.36 28.66
N ILE A 151 -3.72 9.83 27.59
CA ILE A 151 -2.41 9.17 27.66
C ILE A 151 -1.25 10.18 27.66
N MET A 152 -0.23 9.90 28.48
CA MET A 152 1.03 10.62 28.56
C MET A 152 1.65 10.85 27.16
N ALA A 153 2.02 12.09 26.85
CA ALA A 153 2.62 12.48 25.57
C ALA A 153 3.83 11.62 25.15
N GLY A 154 4.61 11.12 26.12
CA GLY A 154 5.74 10.22 25.87
C GLY A 154 5.32 8.87 25.25
N VAL A 155 4.19 8.32 25.66
CA VAL A 155 3.66 7.05 25.12
C VAL A 155 3.17 7.24 23.68
N TYR A 156 2.51 8.37 23.40
CA TYR A 156 2.15 8.76 22.04
C TYR A 156 3.37 8.87 21.12
N GLY A 157 4.43 9.54 21.58
CA GLY A 157 5.69 9.67 20.84
C GLY A 157 6.32 8.31 20.50
N ILE A 158 6.33 7.37 21.46
CA ILE A 158 6.84 6.01 21.24
C ILE A 158 5.96 5.27 20.21
N GLY A 159 4.63 5.35 20.34
CA GLY A 159 3.70 4.72 19.41
C GLY A 159 3.90 5.18 17.98
N TYR A 160 3.96 6.50 17.75
CA TYR A 160 4.24 7.08 16.43
C TYR A 160 5.61 6.66 15.88
N ALA A 161 6.64 6.57 16.72
CA ALA A 161 7.96 6.10 16.32
C ALA A 161 7.93 4.63 15.87
N VAL A 162 7.21 3.76 16.58
CA VAL A 162 7.03 2.34 16.22
C VAL A 162 6.25 2.19 14.91
N ILE A 163 5.13 2.90 14.77
CA ILE A 163 4.30 2.88 13.55
C ILE A 163 5.12 3.35 12.35
N THR A 164 5.88 4.43 12.52
CA THR A 164 6.74 4.99 11.47
C THR A 164 7.86 4.02 11.10
N PHE A 165 8.51 3.41 12.08
CA PHE A 165 9.50 2.36 11.87
C PHE A 165 8.91 1.21 11.04
N LEU A 166 7.77 0.64 11.44
CA LEU A 166 7.17 -0.49 10.74
C LEU A 166 6.78 -0.14 9.30
N SER A 167 6.12 1.01 9.12
CA SER A 167 5.64 1.46 7.80
C SER A 167 6.81 1.75 6.85
N TYR A 168 7.86 2.40 7.35
CA TYR A 168 9.05 2.71 6.55
C TYR A 168 9.90 1.47 6.29
N TYR A 169 9.98 0.52 7.22
CA TYR A 169 10.62 -0.77 6.99
C TYR A 169 9.92 -1.56 5.87
N LEU A 170 8.59 -1.59 5.85
CA LEU A 170 7.82 -2.21 4.76
C LEU A 170 8.09 -1.53 3.40
N LEU A 171 8.22 -0.20 3.38
CA LEU A 171 8.63 0.54 2.19
C LEU A 171 10.01 0.08 1.69
N LEU A 172 10.99 -0.11 2.58
CA LEU A 172 12.32 -0.63 2.21
C LEU A 172 12.22 -2.06 1.64
N VAL A 173 11.47 -2.95 2.29
CA VAL A 173 11.24 -4.32 1.80
C VAL A 173 10.61 -4.31 0.41
N PHE A 174 9.65 -3.43 0.16
CA PHE A 174 8.99 -3.31 -1.12
C PHE A 174 9.90 -2.75 -2.22
N CYS A 175 10.65 -1.69 -1.92
CA CYS A 175 11.55 -1.03 -2.86
C CYS A 175 12.75 -1.89 -3.25
N PHE A 176 13.35 -2.56 -2.27
CA PHE A 176 14.62 -3.28 -2.46
C PHE A 176 14.43 -4.80 -2.64
N LYS A 177 13.27 -5.37 -2.27
CA LYS A 177 12.94 -6.80 -2.43
C LYS A 177 13.99 -7.74 -1.85
N GLY A 178 14.57 -7.38 -0.70
CA GLY A 178 15.62 -8.15 -0.04
C GLY A 178 17.03 -7.92 -0.59
N ARG A 179 17.19 -7.09 -1.64
CA ARG A 179 18.50 -6.69 -2.17
C ARG A 179 19.14 -5.62 -1.29
N GLU A 180 20.45 -5.45 -1.44
CA GLU A 180 21.18 -4.39 -0.75
C GLU A 180 20.66 -3.00 -1.10
N ILE A 181 20.70 -2.10 -0.11
CA ILE A 181 20.42 -0.69 -0.31
C ILE A 181 21.65 -0.09 -1.02
N GLN A 182 21.63 -0.07 -2.36
CA GLN A 182 22.68 0.57 -3.15
C GLN A 182 22.73 2.07 -2.80
N SER A 183 23.78 2.45 -2.07
CA SER A 183 23.84 3.70 -1.35
C SER A 183 24.21 4.87 -2.26
N ILE A 184 23.24 5.74 -2.54
CA ILE A 184 23.53 7.16 -2.74
C ILE A 184 23.08 7.86 -1.46
N ARG A 185 24.01 8.10 -0.52
CA ARG A 185 23.72 8.72 0.80
C ARG A 185 22.77 9.94 0.72
N PRO A 186 22.92 10.89 -0.23
CA PRO A 186 21.99 12.03 -0.33
C PRO A 186 20.59 11.65 -0.82
N PHE A 187 20.43 10.59 -1.62
CA PHE A 187 19.13 10.11 -2.08
C PHE A 187 18.29 9.55 -0.92
N LEU A 188 18.89 8.71 -0.08
CA LEU A 188 18.21 8.15 1.08
C LEU A 188 17.80 9.24 2.08
N PHE A 189 18.64 10.25 2.28
CA PHE A 189 18.29 11.40 3.11
C PHE A 189 17.04 12.12 2.60
N ARG A 190 17.03 12.50 1.31
CA ARG A 190 15.91 13.24 0.68
C ARG A 190 14.61 12.43 0.72
N HIS A 191 14.68 11.14 0.38
CA HIS A 191 13.52 10.26 0.41
C HIS A 191 12.88 10.18 1.80
N ARG A 192 13.69 10.08 2.85
CA ARG A 192 13.23 10.04 4.24
C ARG A 192 12.63 11.35 4.71
N LEU A 193 13.24 12.46 4.34
CA LEU A 193 12.72 13.78 4.68
C LEU A 193 11.37 14.01 4.01
N ILE A 194 11.24 13.67 2.73
CA ILE A 194 9.97 13.74 1.99
C ILE A 194 8.92 12.86 2.67
N TYR A 195 9.26 11.62 3.02
CA TYR A 195 8.35 10.71 3.73
C TYR A 195 7.88 11.31 5.07
N ALA A 196 8.81 11.80 5.90
CA ALA A 196 8.49 12.34 7.21
C ALA A 196 7.61 13.60 7.14
N VAL A 197 7.94 14.50 6.21
CA VAL A 197 7.14 15.72 5.96
C VAL A 197 5.75 15.36 5.45
N ALA A 198 5.63 14.40 4.52
CA ALA A 198 4.33 13.97 4.01
C ALA A 198 3.43 13.36 5.10
N VAL A 199 3.98 12.48 5.94
CA VAL A 199 3.26 11.90 7.09
C VAL A 199 2.80 13.01 8.04
N TYR A 200 3.71 13.92 8.42
CA TYR A 200 3.38 15.03 9.32
C TYR A 200 2.28 15.93 8.74
N ILE A 201 2.39 16.36 7.47
CA ILE A 201 1.40 17.22 6.83
C ILE A 201 0.02 16.57 6.84
N LEU A 202 -0.08 15.28 6.50
CA LEU A 202 -1.36 14.57 6.47
C LEU A 202 -1.98 14.43 7.87
N ILE A 203 -1.18 14.08 8.88
CA ILE A 203 -1.65 14.03 10.27
C ILE A 203 -2.10 15.42 10.73
N ARG A 204 -1.32 16.47 10.42
CA ARG A 204 -1.64 17.85 10.79
C ARG A 204 -2.94 18.31 10.15
N ILE A 205 -3.12 18.06 8.85
CA ILE A 205 -4.37 18.38 8.12
C ILE A 205 -5.55 17.67 8.77
N TYR A 206 -5.42 16.37 9.08
CA TYR A 206 -6.48 15.62 9.76
C TYR A 206 -6.86 16.27 11.10
N ARG A 207 -5.87 16.60 11.95
CA ARG A 207 -6.13 17.20 13.26
C ARG A 207 -6.79 18.58 13.17
N VAL A 208 -6.38 19.39 12.20
CA VAL A 208 -6.99 20.71 11.96
C VAL A 208 -8.45 20.57 11.52
N ILE A 209 -8.75 19.60 10.64
CA ILE A 209 -10.11 19.42 10.11
C ILE A 209 -11.05 18.76 11.13
N PHE A 210 -10.57 17.75 11.87
CA PHE A 210 -11.43 16.86 12.65
C PHE A 210 -11.33 17.06 14.17
N HIS A 211 -10.27 17.72 14.66
CA HIS A 211 -10.05 17.98 16.09
C HIS A 211 -9.99 19.47 16.44
N GLU A 212 -10.38 20.35 15.51
CA GLU A 212 -10.42 21.81 15.67
C GLU A 212 -9.09 22.42 16.17
N GLU A 213 -7.95 21.75 15.91
CA GLU A 213 -6.65 22.26 16.30
C GLU A 213 -6.30 23.53 15.51
N ILE A 214 -6.07 24.64 16.21
CA ILE A 214 -5.72 25.92 15.60
C ILE A 214 -4.24 25.91 15.18
N PHE A 215 -3.93 26.42 13.98
CA PHE A 215 -2.56 26.77 13.59
C PHE A 215 -2.06 27.94 14.43
N GLY A 216 -1.35 27.65 15.53
CA GLY A 216 -0.79 28.65 16.41
C GLY A 216 0.69 28.90 16.10
N TYR A 217 1.11 30.17 16.08
CA TYR A 217 2.53 30.54 16.04
C TYR A 217 3.34 30.04 17.25
N GLY A 218 2.70 29.45 18.27
CA GLY A 218 3.37 28.83 19.41
C GLY A 218 3.69 27.33 19.24
N SER A 219 3.13 26.64 18.24
CA SER A 219 3.28 25.18 18.10
C SER A 219 4.44 24.73 17.20
N TRP A 220 5.07 25.66 16.46
CA TRP A 220 6.06 25.31 15.44
C TRP A 220 7.24 24.49 15.97
N ILE A 221 7.64 24.70 17.23
CA ILE A 221 8.72 23.91 17.86
C ILE A 221 8.30 22.45 17.99
N VAL A 222 7.05 22.21 18.40
CA VAL A 222 6.48 20.86 18.56
C VAL A 222 6.31 20.22 17.18
N ASP A 223 5.84 20.98 16.20
CA ASP A 223 5.66 20.53 14.82
C ASP A 223 7.00 20.12 14.18
N VAL A 224 8.05 20.93 14.35
CA VAL A 224 9.40 20.61 13.89
C VAL A 224 9.96 19.39 14.65
N ALA A 225 9.77 19.33 15.96
CA ALA A 225 10.20 18.19 16.77
C ALA A 225 9.51 16.87 16.34
N LEU A 226 8.23 16.92 15.97
CA LEU A 226 7.48 15.78 15.44
C LEU A 226 8.03 15.33 14.09
N VAL A 227 8.27 16.26 13.16
CA VAL A 227 8.89 15.94 11.86
C VAL A 227 10.27 15.30 12.07
N ILE A 228 11.09 15.86 12.97
CA ILE A 228 12.40 15.30 13.31
C ILE A 228 12.25 13.91 13.93
N GLY A 229 11.28 13.70 14.84
CA GLY A 229 11.02 12.40 15.46
C GLY A 229 10.63 11.33 14.45
N ILE A 230 9.66 11.63 13.56
CA ILE A 230 9.26 10.76 12.45
C ILE A 230 10.47 10.47 11.57
N TRP A 231 11.21 11.51 11.17
CA TRP A 231 12.40 11.37 10.34
C TRP A 231 13.48 10.51 11.00
N MET A 232 13.75 10.68 12.29
CA MET A 232 14.73 9.91 13.04
C MET A 232 14.34 8.44 13.17
N SER A 233 13.06 8.14 13.42
CA SER A 233 12.58 6.75 13.52
C SER A 233 12.79 5.93 12.24
N THR A 234 12.83 6.58 11.06
CA THR A 234 13.15 5.89 9.80
C THR A 234 14.60 5.36 9.73
N TYR A 235 15.54 5.88 10.55
CA TYR A 235 16.91 5.31 10.63
C TYR A 235 16.89 3.89 11.18
N ILE A 236 16.02 3.60 12.15
CA ILE A 236 15.89 2.27 12.76
C ILE A 236 15.55 1.24 11.67
N SER A 237 14.68 1.60 10.75
CA SER A 237 14.29 0.76 9.61
C SER A 237 15.48 0.43 8.71
N ILE A 238 16.33 1.41 8.44
CA ILE A 238 17.53 1.24 7.59
C ILE A 238 18.57 0.38 8.28
N LEU A 239 18.74 0.52 9.60
CA LEU A 239 19.68 -0.30 10.37
C LEU A 239 19.22 -1.77 10.44
N ILE A 240 17.92 -2.01 10.56
CA ILE A 240 17.35 -3.36 10.69
C ILE A 240 17.25 -4.07 9.34
N TYR A 241 16.98 -3.35 8.25
CA TYR A 241 16.76 -3.95 6.93
C TYR A 241 17.89 -4.89 6.42
N PRO A 242 19.19 -4.56 6.53
CA PRO A 242 20.26 -5.48 6.16
C PRO A 242 20.34 -6.72 7.05
N LEU A 243 20.04 -6.57 8.34
CA LEU A 243 20.11 -7.67 9.32
C LEU A 243 19.08 -8.76 8.99
N THR A 244 17.88 -8.36 8.56
CA THR A 244 16.79 -9.28 8.23
C THR A 244 16.91 -9.89 6.83
N ASN A 245 17.62 -9.24 5.90
CA ASN A 245 17.72 -9.67 4.50
C ASN A 245 19.09 -10.25 4.11
N LYS A 246 19.98 -10.48 5.08
CA LYS A 246 21.36 -10.94 4.89
C LYS A 246 21.52 -12.23 4.06
N LYS A 247 20.58 -13.18 4.14
CA LYS A 247 20.61 -14.42 3.35
C LYS A 247 20.40 -14.21 1.84
N ASN A 248 19.66 -13.17 1.46
CA ASN A 248 19.41 -12.84 0.05
C ASN A 248 20.57 -12.06 -0.58
N GLN A 249 21.46 -11.50 0.25
CA GLN A 249 22.63 -10.72 -0.19
C GLN A 249 23.86 -11.59 -0.48
N LEU A 250 23.90 -12.83 0.05
CA LEU A 250 25.03 -13.76 -0.12
C LEU A 250 24.86 -14.72 -1.32
N ASN A 251 23.70 -14.70 -1.98
CA ASN A 251 23.35 -15.59 -3.10
C ASN A 251 23.37 -14.88 -4.48
N GLU A 252 23.85 -13.64 -4.55
CA GLU A 252 24.17 -12.90 -5.78
C GLU A 252 25.69 -12.77 -5.92
#